data_AF-A0A8S0X576-F1
#
_entry.id   AF-A0A8S0X576-F1
#
_cell.length_a   1.000
_cell.length_b   1.000
_cell.length_c   1.000
_cell.angle_alpha   90.00
_cell.angle_beta   90.00
_cell.angle_gamma   90.00
#
_symmetry.space_group_name_H-M   'P 1'
#
loop_
_entity.id
_entity.type
_entity.pdbx_description
1 polymer ?
#
loop_
_entity_poly.entity_id
_entity_poly.type
_entity_poly.pdbx_seq_one_letter_code
_entity_poly.pdbx_strand_id
1 'polypeptide(L)'
;MYDTSELSEERRSELLDALKRTSIDSIDTTVHEQYYECFKPIFEDISVEVDIHALFRILIAVSPSVELLSINIEGYRPSIFFPIYFPRLSELVLQGPYYAYDCPSPPGMLKSLRRLRLSDVCTSNNDPTLAAIARAAPNLTHLRFDHSNPYSSTVCSELTKALQRPCDGVDLHRPEFRTLPASLQRFLIHPGEPPPRGICGTSFQHRFPSITKLRSLATGEPRVFLFKEYSRETTFTPFQHEESFQEWCERMSGGLAYWNEVNGEQALTVAVYPSLVSNPPE
;
A
#
# COMPACT_ATOMS: atom_id res chain seq x y z
N MET A 1 -16.50 -6.72 -20.13
CA MET A 1 -15.34 -6.31 -20.95
C MET A 1 -15.88 -5.63 -22.19
N TYR A 2 -15.81 -4.30 -22.23
CA TYR A 2 -16.02 -3.55 -23.46
C TYR A 2 -14.67 -3.53 -24.18
N ASP A 3 -14.68 -3.85 -25.47
CA ASP A 3 -13.49 -3.77 -26.31
C ASP A 3 -13.20 -2.28 -26.59
N THR A 4 -12.33 -1.69 -25.78
CA THR A 4 -11.88 -0.29 -25.91
C THR A 4 -10.67 -0.15 -26.83
N SER A 5 -10.22 -1.24 -27.47
CA SER A 5 -8.93 -1.29 -28.17
C SER A 5 -8.85 -0.50 -29.49
N GLU A 6 -9.93 0.15 -29.93
CA GLU A 6 -9.94 1.00 -31.13
C GLU A 6 -10.57 2.37 -30.90
N LEU A 7 -10.14 3.09 -29.85
CA LEU A 7 -10.28 4.54 -29.89
C LEU A 7 -9.30 5.10 -30.91
N SER A 8 -9.81 5.76 -31.96
CA SER A 8 -8.96 6.44 -32.95
C SER A 8 -8.08 7.49 -32.25
N GLU A 9 -6.84 7.68 -32.73
CA GLU A 9 -5.94 8.76 -32.25
C GLU A 9 -6.61 10.14 -32.28
N GLU A 10 -7.56 10.35 -33.20
CA GLU A 10 -8.38 11.56 -33.26
C GLU A 10 -9.29 11.70 -32.03
N ARG A 11 -10.00 10.63 -31.65
CA ARG A 11 -10.86 10.64 -30.45
C ARG A 11 -10.05 10.72 -29.15
N ARG A 12 -8.84 10.18 -29.14
CA ARG A 12 -7.85 10.38 -28.06
C ARG A 12 -7.52 11.86 -27.91
N SER A 13 -7.14 12.51 -29.01
CA SER A 13 -6.80 13.93 -29.04
C SER A 13 -7.99 14.77 -28.58
N GLU A 14 -9.21 14.47 -29.05
CA GLU A 14 -10.44 15.17 -28.65
C GLU A 14 -10.75 15.03 -27.16
N LEU A 15 -10.62 13.84 -26.57
CA LEU A 15 -10.87 13.62 -25.14
C LEU A 15 -9.85 14.33 -24.27
N LEU A 16 -8.56 14.26 -24.63
CA LEU A 16 -7.50 14.98 -23.92
C LEU A 16 -7.69 16.49 -24.04
N ASP A 17 -8.10 17.00 -25.21
CA ASP A 17 -8.43 18.41 -25.40
C ASP A 17 -9.67 18.83 -24.60
N ALA A 18 -10.72 18.01 -24.57
CA ALA A 18 -11.91 18.27 -23.78
C ALA A 18 -11.61 18.29 -22.28
N LEU A 19 -10.74 17.39 -21.81
CA LEU A 19 -10.20 17.44 -20.46
C LEU A 19 -9.42 18.74 -20.28
N LYS A 20 -8.42 19.06 -21.10
CA LYS A 20 -7.64 20.32 -20.96
C LYS A 20 -8.53 21.57 -20.92
N ARG A 21 -9.61 21.62 -21.71
CA ARG A 21 -10.56 22.74 -21.74
C ARG A 21 -11.47 22.84 -20.52
N THR A 22 -11.75 21.72 -19.85
CA THR A 22 -12.49 21.70 -18.58
C THR A 22 -11.60 22.01 -17.37
N SER A 23 -10.36 22.46 -17.61
CA SER A 23 -9.47 22.92 -16.54
C SER A 23 -10.17 24.00 -15.73
N ILE A 24 -10.35 23.73 -14.44
CA ILE A 24 -10.74 24.74 -13.46
C ILE A 24 -9.57 25.72 -13.42
N ASP A 25 -9.79 26.98 -13.81
CA ASP A 25 -8.78 28.03 -14.00
C ASP A 25 -7.87 28.31 -12.76
N SER A 26 -8.10 27.61 -11.65
CA SER A 26 -7.36 27.74 -10.38
C SER A 26 -6.48 26.54 -10.03
N ILE A 27 -6.40 25.49 -10.86
CA ILE A 27 -5.55 24.32 -10.58
C ILE A 27 -4.15 24.59 -11.11
N ASP A 28 -3.14 24.49 -10.25
CA ASP A 28 -1.73 24.49 -10.65
C ASP A 28 -1.44 23.27 -11.54
N THR A 29 -1.55 23.48 -12.86
CA THR A 29 -1.37 22.43 -13.87
C THR A 29 0.06 21.93 -13.94
N THR A 30 1.03 22.68 -13.39
CA THR A 30 2.46 22.36 -13.45
C THR A 30 2.78 21.02 -12.80
N VAL A 31 2.19 20.75 -11.63
CA VAL A 31 2.41 19.48 -10.89
C VAL A 31 1.78 18.31 -11.65
N HIS A 32 0.63 18.55 -12.26
CA HIS A 32 -0.08 17.55 -13.06
C HIS A 32 0.69 17.19 -14.33
N GLU A 33 1.21 18.18 -15.04
CA GLU A 33 2.02 18.00 -16.25
C GLU A 33 3.34 17.29 -15.95
N GLN A 34 4.04 17.68 -14.87
CA GLN A 34 5.26 16.98 -14.45
C GLN A 34 4.99 15.51 -14.11
N TYR A 35 3.93 15.25 -13.36
CA TYR A 35 3.50 13.88 -13.07
C TYR A 35 3.21 13.12 -14.36
N TYR A 36 2.43 13.72 -15.27
CA TYR A 36 2.07 13.09 -16.53
C TYR A 36 3.29 12.75 -17.38
N GLU A 37 4.22 13.69 -17.59
CA GLU A 37 5.42 13.46 -18.40
C GLU A 37 6.33 12.38 -17.81
N CYS A 38 6.41 12.26 -16.48
CA CYS A 38 7.15 11.17 -15.84
C CYS A 38 6.57 9.78 -16.17
N PHE A 39 5.26 9.68 -16.45
CA PHE A 39 4.54 8.41 -16.51
C PHE A 39 3.88 8.10 -17.84
N LYS A 40 3.95 9.03 -18.79
CA LYS A 40 3.61 8.84 -20.20
C LYS A 40 4.14 7.53 -20.81
N PRO A 41 5.37 7.06 -20.51
CA PRO A 41 5.87 5.80 -21.06
C PRO A 41 5.18 4.54 -20.52
N ILE A 42 4.42 4.65 -19.42
CA ILE A 42 3.79 3.52 -18.71
C ILE A 42 2.35 3.32 -19.18
N PHE A 43 1.70 4.36 -19.71
CA PHE A 43 0.33 4.29 -20.19
C PHE A 43 0.30 3.62 -21.58
N GLU A 44 0.17 2.29 -21.59
CA GLU A 44 -0.06 1.51 -22.82
C GLU A 44 -1.51 1.64 -23.31
N ASP A 45 -2.45 1.98 -22.42
CA ASP A 45 -3.89 2.09 -22.69
C ASP A 45 -4.42 3.52 -22.40
N ILE A 46 -5.08 4.11 -23.40
CA ILE A 46 -5.68 5.45 -23.36
C ILE A 46 -6.78 5.55 -22.29
N SER A 47 -7.53 4.48 -22.06
CA SER A 47 -8.60 4.47 -21.06
C SER A 47 -8.04 4.71 -19.65
N VAL A 48 -6.93 4.05 -19.33
CA VAL A 48 -6.20 4.22 -18.06
C VAL A 48 -5.68 5.65 -17.92
N GLU A 49 -5.16 6.23 -19.01
CA GLU A 49 -4.70 7.62 -19.03
C GLU A 49 -5.83 8.59 -18.64
N VAL A 50 -7.01 8.46 -19.28
CA VAL A 50 -8.20 9.28 -19.02
C VAL A 50 -8.68 9.12 -17.58
N ASP A 51 -8.75 7.89 -17.06
CA ASP A 51 -9.20 7.61 -15.70
C ASP A 51 -8.27 8.23 -14.65
N ILE A 52 -6.95 8.15 -14.87
CA ILE A 52 -5.97 8.81 -14.00
C ILE A 52 -6.12 10.34 -14.06
N HIS A 53 -6.30 10.93 -15.24
CA HIS A 53 -6.54 12.37 -15.35
C HIS A 53 -7.82 12.81 -14.61
N ALA A 54 -8.91 12.07 -14.78
CA ALA A 54 -10.17 12.34 -14.10
C ALA A 54 -10.01 12.22 -12.57
N LEU A 55 -9.35 11.16 -12.11
CA LEU A 55 -9.05 10.97 -10.69
C LEU A 55 -8.25 12.14 -10.13
N PHE A 56 -7.17 12.56 -10.79
CA PHE A 56 -6.34 13.68 -10.33
C PHE A 56 -7.16 14.96 -10.13
N ARG A 57 -8.06 15.28 -11.05
CA ARG A 57 -8.92 16.45 -10.96
C ARG A 57 -9.88 16.37 -9.79
N ILE A 58 -10.50 15.21 -9.59
CA ILE A 58 -11.37 14.95 -8.44
C ILE A 58 -10.57 15.14 -7.15
N LEU A 59 -9.39 14.51 -7.07
CA LEU A 59 -8.53 14.58 -5.89
C LEU A 59 -8.09 16.01 -5.58
N ILE A 60 -7.70 16.80 -6.58
CA ILE A 60 -7.35 18.21 -6.40
C ILE A 60 -8.55 19.01 -5.90
N ALA A 61 -9.74 18.79 -6.47
CA ALA A 61 -10.95 19.51 -6.09
C ALA A 61 -11.38 19.21 -4.64
N VAL A 62 -11.21 17.97 -4.17
CA VAL A 62 -11.60 17.56 -2.80
C VAL A 62 -10.48 17.66 -1.77
N SER A 63 -9.23 17.89 -2.20
CA SER A 63 -8.06 17.86 -1.33
C SER A 63 -8.13 18.77 -0.10
N PRO A 64 -8.72 20.00 -0.16
CA PRO A 64 -8.73 20.90 0.99
C PRO A 64 -9.59 20.41 2.16
N SER A 65 -10.59 19.58 1.89
CA SER A 65 -11.62 19.18 2.86
C SER A 65 -11.61 17.69 3.22
N VAL A 66 -10.97 16.84 2.42
CA VAL A 66 -11.02 15.39 2.63
C VAL A 66 -10.23 14.98 3.88
N GLU A 67 -10.88 14.20 4.76
CA GLU A 67 -10.26 13.64 5.98
C GLU A 67 -10.01 12.14 5.87
N LEU A 68 -10.84 11.45 5.09
CA LEU A 68 -10.80 10.02 4.84
C LEU A 68 -10.83 9.82 3.32
N LEU A 69 -9.83 9.14 2.78
CA LEU A 69 -9.73 8.88 1.34
C LEU A 69 -9.45 7.40 1.11
N SER A 70 -10.31 6.76 0.32
CA SER A 70 -10.12 5.40 -0.16
C SER A 70 -10.08 5.43 -1.68
N ILE A 71 -9.01 4.89 -2.25
CA ILE A 71 -8.82 4.84 -3.70
C ILE A 71 -8.53 3.39 -4.06
N ASN A 72 -9.34 2.83 -4.95
CA ASN A 72 -9.16 1.52 -5.54
C ASN A 72 -8.84 1.68 -7.02
N ILE A 73 -7.66 1.26 -7.45
CA ILE A 73 -7.21 1.37 -8.84
C ILE A 73 -6.73 -0.01 -9.30
N GLU A 74 -7.28 -0.50 -10.40
CA GLU A 74 -6.89 -1.81 -10.93
C GLU A 74 -5.53 -1.77 -11.63
N GLY A 75 -5.21 -0.62 -12.24
CA GLY A 75 -3.97 -0.38 -12.97
C GLY A 75 -2.76 -0.09 -12.07
N TYR A 76 -1.56 -0.31 -12.61
CA TYR A 76 -0.34 0.07 -11.93
C TYR A 76 -0.23 1.58 -11.82
N ARG A 77 -0.11 2.07 -10.59
CA ARG A 77 0.17 3.48 -10.33
C ARG A 77 1.67 3.72 -10.39
N PRO A 78 2.12 4.85 -10.90
CA PRO A 78 3.55 5.11 -11.03
C PRO A 78 4.25 5.47 -9.71
N SER A 79 3.47 5.83 -8.70
CA SER A 79 3.95 6.20 -7.37
C SER A 79 2.97 5.72 -6.31
N ILE A 80 3.47 5.60 -5.07
CA ILE A 80 2.62 5.25 -3.92
C ILE A 80 1.59 6.35 -3.67
N PHE A 81 2.04 7.61 -3.64
CA PHE A 81 1.19 8.77 -3.37
C PHE A 81 1.01 9.63 -4.62
N PHE A 82 -0.16 10.23 -4.73
CA PHE A 82 -0.42 11.31 -5.67
C PHE A 82 0.28 12.58 -5.17
N PRO A 83 0.93 13.39 -6.04
CA PRO A 83 1.61 14.63 -5.68
C PRO A 83 0.62 15.76 -5.37
N ILE A 84 -0.37 15.51 -4.51
CA ILE A 84 -1.43 16.42 -4.14
C ILE A 84 -1.32 16.67 -2.64
N TYR A 85 -1.35 17.95 -2.24
CA TYR A 85 -1.34 18.32 -0.83
C TYR A 85 -2.72 18.13 -0.21
N PHE A 86 -2.78 17.36 0.88
CA PHE A 86 -4.02 17.09 1.60
C PHE A 86 -3.91 17.57 3.06
N PRO A 87 -4.30 18.83 3.37
CA PRO A 87 -4.09 19.42 4.69
C PRO A 87 -4.85 18.73 5.81
N ARG A 88 -5.98 18.08 5.52
CA ARG A 88 -6.87 17.47 6.53
C ARG A 88 -6.90 15.94 6.49
N LEU A 89 -6.23 15.33 5.52
CA LEU A 89 -6.29 13.88 5.33
C LEU A 89 -5.65 13.17 6.52
N SER A 90 -6.46 12.42 7.26
CA SER A 90 -6.08 11.70 8.47
C SER A 90 -5.98 10.19 8.23
N GLU A 91 -6.73 9.66 7.27
CA GLU A 91 -6.74 8.26 6.89
C GLU A 91 -6.72 8.11 5.36
N LEU A 92 -5.81 7.28 4.87
CA LEU A 92 -5.63 6.98 3.46
C LEU A 92 -5.60 5.47 3.25
N VAL A 93 -6.46 4.98 2.37
CA VAL A 93 -6.46 3.60 1.87
C VAL A 93 -6.17 3.66 0.39
N LEU A 94 -5.09 2.99 -0.02
CA LEU A 94 -4.71 2.85 -1.42
C LEU A 94 -4.70 1.37 -1.76
N GLN A 95 -5.59 1.00 -2.66
CA GLN A 95 -5.68 -0.34 -3.19
C GLN A 95 -5.22 -0.36 -4.65
N GLY A 96 -4.50 -1.42 -4.99
CA GLY A 96 -3.96 -1.66 -6.31
C GLY A 96 -2.44 -1.55 -6.38
N PRO A 97 -1.86 -2.15 -7.44
CA PRO A 97 -0.43 -2.20 -7.62
C PRO A 97 0.16 -0.80 -7.87
N TYR A 98 1.42 -0.64 -7.53
CA TYR A 98 2.18 0.55 -7.85
C TYR A 98 3.62 0.20 -8.18
N TYR A 99 4.24 1.02 -9.02
CA TYR A 99 5.67 1.00 -9.21
C TYR A 99 6.32 1.77 -8.07
N ALA A 100 7.23 1.11 -7.35
CA ALA A 100 8.04 1.74 -6.32
C ALA A 100 9.20 2.53 -6.96
N TYR A 101 8.91 3.37 -7.95
CA TYR A 101 9.91 4.30 -8.48
C TYR A 101 10.17 5.41 -7.45
N ASP A 102 11.38 5.99 -7.50
CA ASP A 102 11.76 7.15 -6.71
C ASP A 102 10.98 8.39 -7.20
N CYS A 103 9.67 8.42 -6.93
CA CYS A 103 8.86 9.59 -7.19
C CYS A 103 9.15 10.61 -6.08
N PRO A 104 9.62 11.82 -6.42
CA PRO A 104 9.90 12.85 -5.43
C PRO A 104 8.59 13.33 -4.80
N SER A 105 8.14 12.66 -3.74
CA SER A 105 7.06 13.15 -2.90
C SER A 105 7.59 14.33 -2.08
N PRO A 106 6.96 15.52 -2.15
CA PRO A 106 7.35 16.65 -1.33
C PRO A 106 7.35 16.27 0.16
N PRO A 107 8.39 16.64 0.93
CA PRO A 107 8.44 16.36 2.36
C PRO A 107 7.21 16.88 3.10
N GLY A 108 6.53 16.00 3.83
CA GLY A 108 5.36 16.35 4.62
C GLY A 108 4.12 16.75 3.80
N MET A 109 4.00 16.26 2.57
CA MET A 109 2.78 16.40 1.76
C MET A 109 1.52 15.88 2.50
N LEU A 110 1.69 14.86 3.35
CA LEU A 110 0.62 14.19 4.10
C LEU A 110 0.85 14.36 5.62
N LYS A 111 1.23 15.56 6.08
CA LYS A 111 1.52 15.86 7.50
C LYS A 111 0.37 15.51 8.47
N SER A 112 -0.87 15.57 8.02
CA SER A 112 -2.05 15.26 8.84
C SER A 112 -2.38 13.77 8.87
N LEU A 113 -1.74 12.96 8.02
CA LEU A 113 -2.01 11.55 7.92
C LEU A 113 -1.61 10.84 9.20
N ARG A 114 -2.52 10.01 9.71
CA ARG A 114 -2.34 9.18 10.92
C ARG A 114 -2.43 7.70 10.60
N ARG A 115 -3.23 7.33 9.60
CA ARG A 115 -3.51 5.95 9.23
C ARG A 115 -3.29 5.76 7.74
N LEU A 116 -2.46 4.80 7.36
CA LEU A 116 -2.18 4.46 5.97
C LEU A 116 -2.34 2.96 5.76
N ARG A 117 -3.18 2.57 4.81
CA ARG A 117 -3.26 1.20 4.31
C ARG A 117 -2.81 1.19 2.85
N LEU A 118 -1.88 0.29 2.54
CA LEU A 118 -1.48 -0.04 1.18
C LEU A 118 -1.80 -1.51 0.93
N SER A 119 -2.50 -1.80 -0.17
CA SER A 119 -2.56 -3.16 -0.71
C SER A 119 -1.48 -3.39 -1.76
N ASP A 120 -1.33 -4.67 -2.14
CA ASP A 120 -0.45 -5.13 -3.21
C ASP A 120 0.99 -4.67 -3.04
N VAL A 121 1.40 -4.51 -1.78
CA VAL A 121 2.74 -4.06 -1.44
C VAL A 121 3.72 -5.12 -1.90
N CYS A 122 4.71 -4.71 -2.69
CA CYS A 122 5.81 -5.54 -3.16
C CYS A 122 7.12 -5.02 -2.56
N THR A 123 7.52 -5.45 -1.36
CA THR A 123 8.83 -5.04 -0.82
C THR A 123 9.97 -5.88 -1.42
N SER A 124 10.82 -5.23 -2.20
CA SER A 124 12.07 -5.80 -2.71
C SER A 124 13.29 -5.29 -1.95
N ASN A 125 14.48 -5.85 -2.21
CA ASN A 125 15.71 -5.26 -1.71
C ASN A 125 15.84 -3.85 -2.26
N ASN A 126 16.03 -2.88 -1.37
CA ASN A 126 16.11 -1.47 -1.75
C ASN A 126 14.83 -0.80 -2.22
N ASP A 127 13.70 -1.37 -1.82
CA ASP A 127 12.41 -0.75 -2.08
C ASP A 127 12.26 0.63 -1.40
N PRO A 128 11.95 1.70 -2.16
CA PRO A 128 11.84 3.05 -1.61
C PRO A 128 10.51 3.29 -0.86
N THR A 129 9.59 2.32 -0.81
CA THR A 129 8.24 2.50 -0.24
C THR A 129 8.28 3.05 1.18
N LEU A 130 9.06 2.43 2.06
CA LEU A 130 9.12 2.83 3.47
C LEU A 130 9.72 4.24 3.64
N ALA A 131 10.73 4.58 2.84
CA ALA A 131 11.32 5.91 2.83
C ALA A 131 10.35 6.97 2.28
N ALA A 132 9.61 6.64 1.22
CA ALA A 132 8.58 7.51 0.66
C ALA A 132 7.45 7.77 1.67
N ILE A 133 6.99 6.73 2.39
CA ILE A 133 6.01 6.86 3.47
C ILE A 133 6.54 7.79 4.56
N ALA A 134 7.76 7.55 5.05
CA ALA A 134 8.34 8.34 6.12
C ALA A 134 8.48 9.83 5.75
N ARG A 135 8.87 10.11 4.50
CA ARG A 135 9.00 11.46 3.95
C ARG A 135 7.65 12.15 3.77
N ALA A 136 6.65 11.46 3.23
CA ALA A 136 5.35 12.03 2.93
C ALA A 136 4.49 12.23 4.19
N ALA A 137 4.51 11.26 5.11
CA ALA A 137 3.61 11.18 6.28
C ALA A 137 4.42 11.09 7.60
N PRO A 138 5.10 12.16 8.03
CA PRO A 138 5.98 12.14 9.20
C PRO A 138 5.26 11.92 10.54
N ASN A 139 3.93 12.08 10.59
CA ASN A 139 3.11 11.89 11.78
C ASN A 139 2.27 10.60 11.73
N LEU A 140 2.62 9.66 10.86
CA LEU A 140 1.90 8.40 10.70
C LEU A 140 1.96 7.61 12.02
N THR A 141 0.80 7.12 12.46
CA THR A 141 0.67 6.34 13.72
C THR A 141 0.34 4.88 13.45
N HIS A 142 -0.44 4.61 12.40
CA HIS A 142 -0.82 3.26 12.00
C HIS A 142 -0.47 3.05 10.52
N LEU A 143 0.29 2.00 10.25
CA LEU A 143 0.64 1.56 8.90
C LEU A 143 0.10 0.14 8.71
N ARG A 144 -0.62 -0.11 7.63
CA ARG A 144 -1.08 -1.44 7.25
C ARG A 144 -0.57 -1.81 5.85
N PHE A 145 0.11 -2.95 5.75
CA PHE A 145 0.50 -3.56 4.49
C PHE A 145 -0.29 -4.82 4.26
N ASP A 146 -1.05 -4.85 3.16
CA ASP A 146 -1.56 -6.09 2.59
C ASP A 146 -0.59 -6.50 1.48
N HIS A 147 0.30 -7.43 1.80
CA HIS A 147 1.41 -7.78 0.92
C HIS A 147 0.92 -8.73 -0.20
N SER A 148 1.30 -8.46 -1.45
CA SER A 148 1.01 -9.37 -2.57
C SER A 148 1.92 -10.60 -2.54
N ASN A 149 3.16 -10.43 -2.10
CA ASN A 149 4.14 -11.50 -1.92
C ASN A 149 4.92 -11.38 -0.59
N PRO A 150 4.33 -11.73 0.57
CA PRO A 150 4.99 -11.58 1.88
C PRO A 150 6.18 -12.53 2.06
N TYR A 151 6.31 -13.53 1.18
CA TYR A 151 7.19 -14.67 1.37
C TYR A 151 8.59 -14.44 0.79
N SER A 152 8.84 -13.25 0.23
CA SER A 152 10.21 -12.85 -0.11
C SER A 152 11.07 -12.79 1.15
N SER A 153 12.26 -13.38 1.07
CA SER A 153 13.25 -13.35 2.16
C SER A 153 13.71 -11.92 2.50
N THR A 154 13.49 -10.99 1.58
CA THR A 154 13.85 -9.57 1.70
C THR A 154 12.90 -8.80 2.60
N VAL A 155 11.61 -9.16 2.63
CA VAL A 155 10.56 -8.42 3.37
C VAL A 155 10.95 -8.25 4.83
N CYS A 156 11.23 -9.35 5.53
CA CYS A 156 11.57 -9.29 6.95
C CYS A 156 12.86 -8.50 7.23
N SER A 157 13.85 -8.57 6.32
CA SER A 157 15.10 -7.83 6.46
C SER A 157 14.86 -6.33 6.33
N GLU A 158 14.12 -5.90 5.30
CA GLU A 158 13.79 -4.49 5.07
C GLU A 158 12.90 -3.93 6.18
N LEU A 159 11.90 -4.70 6.65
CA LEU A 159 11.08 -4.30 7.79
C LEU A 159 11.91 -4.15 9.07
N THR A 160 12.82 -5.09 9.35
CA THR A 160 13.71 -5.02 10.52
C THR A 160 14.56 -3.76 10.46
N LYS A 161 15.18 -3.46 9.31
CA LYS A 161 15.96 -2.22 9.12
C LYS A 161 15.11 -0.98 9.30
N ALA A 162 13.88 -0.97 8.79
CA ALA A 162 13.00 0.19 8.87
C ALA A 162 12.45 0.45 10.28
N LEU A 163 12.38 -0.59 11.12
CA LEU A 163 11.92 -0.53 12.51
C LEU A 163 13.02 -0.14 13.48
N GLN A 164 14.30 -0.32 13.10
CA GLN A 164 15.44 0.11 13.91
C GLN A 164 15.35 1.62 14.16
N ARG A 165 15.44 2.00 15.44
CA ARG A 165 15.59 3.41 15.77
C ARG A 165 16.95 3.89 15.25
N PRO A 166 17.02 5.07 14.64
CA PRO A 166 18.30 5.68 14.33
C PRO A 166 19.14 5.73 15.61
N CYS A 167 20.36 5.20 15.57
CA CYS A 167 21.31 5.42 16.65
C CYS A 167 21.62 6.92 16.74
N ASP A 168 21.80 7.44 17.96
CA ASP A 168 22.16 8.84 18.18
C ASP A 168 23.42 9.20 17.37
N GLY A 169 23.33 10.27 16.57
CA GLY A 169 24.44 10.76 15.73
C GLY A 169 24.41 10.33 14.26
N VAL A 170 23.39 9.58 13.85
CA VAL A 170 23.17 9.24 12.44
C VAL A 170 22.37 10.36 11.76
N ASP A 171 22.91 10.92 10.68
CA ASP A 171 22.27 11.98 9.90
C ASP A 171 20.99 11.48 9.21
N LEU A 172 19.84 11.75 9.83
CA LEU A 172 18.50 11.41 9.32
C LEU A 172 18.18 12.03 7.96
N HIS A 173 18.96 13.00 7.49
CA HIS A 173 18.76 13.61 6.18
C HIS A 173 19.39 12.82 5.04
N ARG A 174 20.18 11.77 5.31
CA ARG A 174 20.61 10.90 4.22
C ARG A 174 19.43 10.10 3.68
N PRO A 175 19.22 10.11 2.35
CA PRO A 175 18.14 9.35 1.69
C PRO A 175 18.24 7.83 1.91
N GLU A 176 19.36 7.37 2.45
CA GLU A 176 19.66 5.97 2.78
C GLU A 176 18.87 5.47 4.01
N PHE A 177 18.38 6.38 4.87
CA PHE A 177 17.66 5.99 6.08
C PHE A 177 16.19 5.68 5.79
N ARG A 178 15.92 4.39 5.63
CA ARG A 178 14.58 3.82 5.44
C ARG A 178 13.80 3.66 6.74
N THR A 179 13.98 4.57 7.69
CA THR A 179 13.32 4.44 8.99
C THR A 179 11.89 4.89 8.88
N LEU A 180 10.98 4.11 9.48
CA LEU A 180 9.60 4.53 9.64
C LEU A 180 9.49 5.76 10.56
N PRO A 181 8.41 6.56 10.43
CA PRO A 181 8.17 7.69 11.32
C PRO A 181 8.28 7.31 12.79
N ALA A 182 8.93 8.17 13.59
CA ALA A 182 9.05 7.96 15.04
C ALA A 182 7.67 7.92 15.74
N SER A 183 6.65 8.54 15.15
CA SER A 183 5.26 8.51 15.62
C SER A 183 4.56 7.17 15.39
N LEU A 184 5.15 6.24 14.65
CA LEU A 184 4.51 4.97 14.32
C LEU A 184 4.32 4.12 15.58
N GLN A 185 3.05 3.84 15.90
CA GLN A 185 2.62 3.06 17.06
C GLN A 185 2.26 1.63 16.66
N ARG A 186 1.65 1.46 15.48
CA ARG A 186 1.14 0.18 14.99
C ARG A 186 1.59 -0.05 13.56
N PHE A 187 2.19 -1.20 13.32
CA PHE A 187 2.50 -1.72 11.99
C PHE A 187 1.79 -3.05 11.79
N LEU A 188 0.66 -2.99 11.09
CA LEU A 188 -0.20 -4.09 10.73
C LEU A 188 0.32 -4.76 9.45
N ILE A 189 0.65 -6.04 9.52
CA ILE A 189 1.10 -6.82 8.36
C ILE A 189 0.08 -7.91 8.09
N HIS A 190 -0.55 -7.82 6.93
CA HIS A 190 -1.34 -8.89 6.39
C HIS A 190 -0.50 -9.68 5.39
N PRO A 191 -0.13 -10.94 5.70
CA PRO A 191 0.70 -11.74 4.80
C PRO A 191 -0.03 -12.07 3.49
N GLY A 192 -1.36 -12.10 3.44
CA GLY A 192 -2.08 -12.49 2.23
C GLY A 192 -2.28 -14.00 2.16
N GLU A 193 -2.57 -14.48 0.96
CA GLU A 193 -2.89 -15.89 0.73
C GLU A 193 -1.62 -16.76 0.70
N PRO A 194 -1.61 -17.93 1.36
CA PRO A 194 -0.54 -18.90 1.19
C PRO A 194 -0.39 -19.29 -0.28
N PRO A 195 0.84 -19.29 -0.85
CA PRO A 195 1.04 -19.66 -2.24
C PRO A 195 0.48 -21.05 -2.48
N PRO A 196 -0.12 -21.30 -3.66
CA PRO A 196 -0.55 -22.63 -4.02
C PRO A 196 0.64 -23.58 -3.94
N ARG A 197 0.38 -24.84 -3.57
CA ARG A 197 1.43 -25.87 -3.46
C ARG A 197 2.21 -26.04 -4.77
N GLY A 198 1.60 -25.74 -5.91
CA GLY A 198 2.20 -25.90 -7.23
C GLY A 198 2.63 -27.35 -7.50
N ILE A 199 3.28 -27.58 -8.63
CA ILE A 199 3.75 -28.92 -9.02
C ILE A 199 5.00 -29.31 -8.22
N CYS A 200 5.93 -28.37 -8.01
CA CYS A 200 7.22 -28.62 -7.36
C CYS A 200 7.27 -28.26 -5.86
N GLY A 201 6.23 -27.62 -5.29
CA GLY A 201 6.23 -27.28 -3.87
C GLY A 201 7.13 -26.10 -3.46
N THR A 202 7.96 -25.56 -4.36
CA THR A 202 9.04 -24.62 -4.01
C THR A 202 8.50 -23.33 -3.35
N SER A 203 7.48 -22.69 -3.92
CA SER A 203 6.87 -21.49 -3.34
C SER A 203 6.28 -21.75 -1.94
N PHE A 204 5.66 -22.93 -1.77
CA PHE A 204 5.12 -23.36 -0.48
C PHE A 204 6.22 -23.67 0.54
N GLN A 205 7.37 -24.19 0.11
CA GLN A 205 8.53 -24.41 0.98
C GLN A 205 9.15 -23.10 1.44
N HIS A 206 9.25 -22.08 0.57
CA HIS A 206 9.75 -20.74 0.93
C HIS A 206 8.81 -19.98 1.87
N ARG A 207 7.52 -20.32 1.87
CA ARG A 207 6.52 -19.74 2.78
C ARG A 207 6.90 -19.90 4.25
N PHE A 208 7.25 -21.11 4.68
CA PHE A 208 7.51 -21.45 6.08
C PHE A 208 8.62 -20.61 6.73
N PRO A 209 9.82 -20.48 6.16
CA PRO A 209 10.86 -19.65 6.76
C PRO A 209 10.46 -18.17 6.78
N SER A 210 9.79 -17.66 5.74
CA SER A 210 9.39 -16.26 5.68
C SER A 210 8.31 -15.92 6.72
N ILE A 211 7.27 -16.75 6.87
CA ILE A 211 6.26 -16.52 7.92
C ILE A 211 6.84 -16.72 9.32
N THR A 212 7.77 -17.65 9.51
CA THR A 212 8.46 -17.85 10.80
C THR A 212 9.26 -16.61 11.18
N LYS A 213 9.96 -15.99 10.22
CA LYS A 213 10.69 -14.74 10.43
C LYS A 213 9.75 -13.57 10.75
N LEU A 214 8.63 -13.43 10.02
CA LEU A 214 7.63 -12.40 10.31
C LEU A 214 7.00 -12.58 11.70
N ARG A 215 6.73 -13.82 12.12
CA ARG A 215 6.27 -14.11 13.49
C ARG A 215 7.32 -13.73 14.52
N SER A 216 8.58 -14.13 14.31
CA SER A 216 9.68 -13.75 15.18
C SER A 216 9.83 -12.22 15.30
N LEU A 217 9.66 -11.50 14.19
CA LEU A 217 9.67 -10.04 14.17
C LEU A 217 8.49 -9.47 14.99
N ALA A 218 7.28 -9.96 14.77
CA ALA A 218 6.09 -9.53 15.52
C ALA A 218 6.18 -9.82 17.02
N THR A 219 6.80 -10.94 17.42
CA THR A 219 7.07 -11.24 18.84
C THR A 219 8.14 -10.32 19.43
N GLY A 220 9.17 -9.96 18.65
CA GLY A 220 10.30 -9.15 19.12
C GLY A 220 10.09 -7.64 19.08
N GLU A 221 9.19 -7.15 18.22
CA GLU A 221 8.87 -5.73 18.07
C GLU A 221 7.41 -5.47 18.44
N PRO A 222 7.12 -4.83 19.59
CA PRO A 222 5.76 -4.66 20.11
C PRO A 222 4.85 -3.80 19.23
N ARG A 223 5.42 -3.03 18.29
CA ARG A 223 4.65 -2.23 17.34
C ARG A 223 4.14 -3.06 16.16
N VAL A 224 4.65 -4.27 15.92
CA VAL A 224 4.32 -5.09 14.74
C VAL A 224 3.22 -6.10 15.06
N PHE A 225 2.16 -6.08 14.28
CA PHE A 225 1.01 -6.97 14.40
C PHE A 225 0.90 -7.79 13.12
N LEU A 226 1.07 -9.10 13.23
CA LEU A 226 0.93 -10.01 12.11
C LEU A 226 -0.47 -10.64 12.13
N PHE A 227 -1.24 -10.39 11.08
CA PHE A 227 -2.55 -11.01 10.92
C PHE A 227 -2.44 -12.48 10.49
N LYS A 228 -3.50 -13.24 10.76
CA LYS A 228 -3.62 -14.61 10.26
C LYS A 228 -3.68 -14.60 8.73
N GLU A 229 -2.97 -15.54 8.12
CA GLU A 229 -3.12 -15.82 6.69
C GLU A 229 -4.57 -16.25 6.40
N TYR A 230 -5.23 -15.57 5.47
CA TYR A 230 -6.50 -16.00 4.90
C TYR A 230 -6.42 -15.94 3.38
N SER A 231 -7.23 -16.77 2.72
CA SER A 231 -7.35 -16.75 1.27
C SER A 231 -8.04 -15.44 0.88
N ARG A 232 -7.25 -14.47 0.39
CA ARG A 232 -7.79 -13.44 -0.50
C ARG A 232 -7.79 -14.05 -1.87
N GLU A 233 -8.92 -13.98 -2.57
CA GLU A 233 -8.90 -14.13 -4.02
C GLU A 233 -7.95 -13.05 -4.56
N THR A 234 -6.78 -13.46 -5.05
CA THR A 234 -5.68 -12.57 -5.46
C THR A 234 -5.90 -11.98 -6.84
N THR A 235 -6.77 -12.59 -7.65
CA THR A 235 -7.29 -11.95 -8.85
C THR A 235 -8.18 -10.79 -8.45
N PHE A 236 -8.08 -9.67 -9.18
CA PHE A 236 -9.03 -8.55 -9.11
C PHE A 236 -10.42 -9.06 -9.51
N THR A 237 -11.09 -9.71 -8.57
CA THR A 237 -12.42 -10.25 -8.76
C THR A 237 -13.43 -9.19 -8.33
N PRO A 238 -14.67 -9.25 -8.85
CA PRO A 238 -15.78 -8.48 -8.30
C PRO A 238 -15.88 -8.57 -6.77
N PHE A 239 -15.37 -9.66 -6.17
CA PHE A 239 -15.29 -9.85 -4.74
C PHE A 239 -14.40 -8.83 -4.03
N GLN A 240 -13.23 -8.48 -4.58
CA GLN A 240 -12.36 -7.46 -3.97
C GLN A 240 -13.00 -6.06 -3.97
N HIS A 241 -13.74 -5.74 -5.03
CA HIS A 241 -14.54 -4.50 -5.10
C HIS A 241 -15.64 -4.50 -4.05
N GLU A 242 -16.35 -5.61 -3.91
CA GLU A 242 -17.40 -5.75 -2.89
C GLU A 242 -16.83 -5.67 -1.47
N GLU A 243 -15.72 -6.37 -1.16
CA GLU A 243 -15.01 -6.27 0.12
C GLU A 243 -14.65 -4.81 0.39
N SER A 244 -14.01 -4.14 -0.58
CA SER A 244 -13.59 -2.74 -0.46
C SER A 244 -14.78 -1.79 -0.21
N PHE A 245 -15.88 -2.03 -0.93
CA PHE A 245 -17.10 -1.24 -0.82
C PHE A 245 -17.80 -1.47 0.53
N GLN A 246 -17.93 -2.71 0.95
CA GLN A 246 -18.54 -3.10 2.22
C GLN A 246 -17.76 -2.49 3.40
N GLU A 247 -16.43 -2.55 3.33
CA GLU A 247 -15.57 -1.95 4.34
C GLU A 247 -15.63 -0.42 4.35
N TRP A 248 -15.75 0.21 3.17
CA TRP A 248 -16.04 1.63 3.10
C TRP A 248 -17.39 1.97 3.77
N CYS A 249 -18.43 1.18 3.53
CA CYS A 249 -19.74 1.35 4.16
C CYS A 249 -19.67 1.19 5.69
N GLU A 250 -18.90 0.22 6.19
CA GLU A 250 -18.64 0.06 7.63
C GLU A 250 -17.97 1.30 8.22
N ARG A 251 -16.96 1.87 7.55
CA ARG A 251 -16.30 3.11 7.99
C ARG A 251 -17.25 4.29 8.03
N MET A 252 -18.07 4.46 7.00
CA MET A 252 -19.09 5.52 6.95
C MET A 252 -20.15 5.38 8.05
N SER A 253 -20.34 4.16 8.54
CA SER A 253 -21.22 3.84 9.68
C SER A 253 -20.55 3.98 11.04
N GLY A 254 -19.29 4.45 11.10
CA GLY A 254 -18.52 4.61 12.34
C GLY A 254 -17.78 3.35 12.81
N GLY A 255 -17.79 2.28 12.03
CA GLY A 255 -17.04 1.04 12.29
C GLY A 255 -15.52 1.21 12.11
N LEU A 256 -14.75 0.24 12.58
CA LEU A 256 -13.28 0.24 12.47
C LEU A 256 -12.75 -0.37 11.16
N ALA A 257 -13.56 -1.19 10.47
CA ALA A 257 -13.17 -1.96 9.27
C ALA A 257 -11.78 -2.60 9.42
N TYR A 258 -10.87 -2.39 8.46
CA TYR A 258 -9.47 -2.82 8.44
C TYR A 258 -8.64 -2.54 9.71
N TRP A 259 -9.04 -1.58 10.54
CA TRP A 259 -8.31 -1.21 11.75
C TRP A 259 -8.78 -2.00 12.98
N ASN A 260 -9.75 -2.91 12.82
CA ASN A 260 -10.21 -3.75 13.91
C ASN A 260 -9.13 -4.78 14.31
N GLU A 261 -8.42 -4.47 15.39
CA GLU A 261 -7.32 -5.30 15.94
C GLU A 261 -7.82 -6.59 16.61
N VAL A 262 -9.11 -6.69 16.95
CA VAL A 262 -9.70 -7.87 17.61
C VAL A 262 -9.51 -9.13 16.74
N ASN A 263 -9.46 -8.96 15.42
CA ASN A 263 -9.18 -10.03 14.47
C ASN A 263 -7.69 -10.43 14.41
N GLY A 264 -6.78 -9.56 14.88
CA GLY A 264 -5.35 -9.80 14.94
C GLY A 264 -4.88 -10.48 16.23
N GLU A 265 -5.43 -10.08 17.39
CA GLU A 265 -5.01 -10.62 18.70
C GLU A 265 -5.46 -12.07 18.95
N GLN A 266 -6.54 -12.52 18.31
CA GLN A 266 -6.98 -13.93 18.43
C GLN A 266 -6.04 -14.93 17.74
N ALA A 267 -5.06 -14.48 16.94
CA ALA A 267 -4.20 -15.39 16.17
C ALA A 267 -2.86 -15.74 16.84
N LEU A 268 -2.34 -14.93 17.77
CA LEU A 268 -1.05 -15.20 18.45
C LEU A 268 -1.21 -15.84 19.83
N THR A 269 -2.43 -15.98 20.34
CA THR A 269 -2.73 -16.68 21.60
C THR A 269 -2.93 -18.19 21.41
N VAL A 270 -2.47 -18.77 20.29
CA VAL A 270 -2.63 -20.20 19.98
C VAL A 270 -1.33 -20.97 20.14
N ALA A 271 -1.29 -21.71 21.25
CA ALA A 271 -0.59 -22.97 21.47
C ALA A 271 0.94 -22.97 21.32
N VAL A 272 1.63 -22.75 22.45
CA VAL A 272 2.75 -23.61 22.81
C VAL A 272 2.20 -25.04 22.83
N TYR A 273 2.31 -25.75 21.71
CA TYR A 273 2.10 -27.20 21.72
C TYR A 273 3.15 -27.78 22.66
N PRO A 274 2.76 -28.53 23.72
CA PRO A 274 3.72 -29.40 24.38
C PRO A 274 4.24 -30.32 23.29
N SER A 275 5.53 -30.25 23.01
CA SER A 275 6.23 -31.18 22.14
C SER A 275 5.73 -32.59 22.45
N LEU A 276 5.09 -33.21 21.46
CA LEU A 276 4.77 -34.62 21.47
C LEU A 276 6.10 -35.37 21.64
N VAL A 277 6.39 -35.75 22.89
CA VAL A 277 7.35 -36.79 23.21
C VAL A 277 6.71 -38.09 22.72
N SER A 278 6.92 -38.39 21.44
CA SER A 278 6.68 -39.74 20.93
C SER A 278 7.77 -40.63 21.50
N ASN A 279 7.46 -41.33 22.60
CA ASN A 279 8.21 -42.53 22.94
C ASN A 279 8.02 -43.55 21.81
N PRO A 280 9.09 -44.12 21.24
CA PRO A 280 8.95 -45.24 20.33
C PRO A 280 8.36 -46.44 21.08
N PRO A 281 7.55 -47.29 20.41
CA PRO A 281 7.06 -48.52 21.01
C PRO A 281 8.22 -49.51 21.20
N GLU A 282 8.22 -50.21 22.34
CA GLU A 282 9.01 -51.43 22.60
C GLU A 282 8.53 -52.62 21.76
#